data_AF-A0A7K7XB71-F1
#
_entry.id   AF-A0A7K7XB71-F1
#
_cell.length_a   1.000
_cell.length_b   1.000
_cell.length_c   1.000
_cell.angle_alpha   90.00
_cell.angle_beta   90.00
_cell.angle_gamma   90.00
#
_symmetry.space_group_name_H-M   'P 1'
#
loop_
_entity.id
_entity.type
_entity.pdbx_description
1 polymer ?
#
loop_
_entity_poly.entity_id
_entity_poly.type
_entity_poly.pdbx_seq_one_letter_code
_entity_poly.pdbx_strand_id
1 'polypeptide(L)'
;FDSLPPAHYKETMNTILVWMQQSETKLSMPQVAIAEYEIMEQRLREFKALQSSLQEQQKGLNYLSTTVEDLSRKAPAEVGQSYRSEVEVVLGRWKKLSAQLAEHCQKLEERMTKLQRFQ
;
A
#
# COMPACT_ATOMS: atom_id res chain seq x y z
N PHE A 1 -34.39 -0.39 -4.20
CA PHE A 1 -33.04 -0.94 -3.98
C PHE A 1 -32.05 0.18 -4.17
N ASP A 2 -31.49 0.71 -3.09
CA ASP A 2 -30.41 1.70 -3.20
C ASP A 2 -29.09 0.93 -3.18
N SER A 3 -28.68 0.45 -4.35
CA SER A 3 -27.47 -0.36 -4.55
C SER A 3 -26.22 0.51 -4.78
N LEU A 4 -26.35 1.82 -4.58
CA LEU A 4 -25.25 2.77 -4.71
C LEU A 4 -24.32 2.65 -3.50
N PRO A 5 -22.99 2.66 -3.71
CA PRO A 5 -22.05 2.67 -2.60
C PRO A 5 -22.21 3.98 -1.82
N PRO A 6 -22.13 3.94 -0.48
CA PRO A 6 -22.11 5.14 0.35
C PRO A 6 -21.03 6.11 -0.11
N ALA A 7 -21.26 7.42 0.03
CA ALA A 7 -20.27 8.43 -0.33
C ALA A 7 -18.92 8.17 0.37
N HIS A 8 -18.97 7.80 1.65
CA HIS A 8 -17.78 7.46 2.43
C HIS A 8 -17.00 6.25 1.89
N TYR A 9 -17.69 5.26 1.29
CA TYR A 9 -17.02 4.12 0.64
C TYR A 9 -16.19 4.59 -0.57
N LYS A 10 -16.79 5.40 -1.44
CA LYS A 10 -16.11 5.94 -2.63
C LYS A 10 -14.93 6.83 -2.26
N GLU A 11 -15.10 7.68 -1.26
CA GLU A 11 -14.04 8.55 -0.75
C GLU A 11 -12.87 7.76 -0.16
N THR A 12 -13.17 6.74 0.65
CA THR A 12 -12.13 5.85 1.22
C THR A 12 -11.40 5.10 0.12
N MET A 13 -12.13 4.55 -0.86
CA MET A 13 -11.54 3.86 -2.01
C MET A 13 -10.56 4.76 -2.76
N ASN A 14 -10.98 5.97 -3.11
CA ASN A 14 -10.13 6.94 -3.81
C ASN A 14 -8.89 7.31 -2.99
N THR A 15 -9.06 7.57 -1.70
CA THR A 15 -7.95 7.91 -0.77
C THR A 15 -6.89 6.81 -0.77
N ILE A 16 -7.32 5.54 -0.66
CA ILE A 16 -6.41 4.39 -0.66
C ILE A 16 -5.72 4.21 -2.01
N LEU A 17 -6.45 4.35 -3.12
CA LEU A 17 -5.89 4.21 -4.47
C LEU A 17 -4.83 5.29 -4.76
N VAL A 18 -5.10 6.54 -4.39
CA VAL A 18 -4.15 7.65 -4.53
C VAL A 18 -2.92 7.40 -3.67
N TRP A 19 -3.11 7.01 -2.42
CA TRP A 19 -2.00 6.68 -1.52
C TRP A 19 -1.14 5.54 -2.06
N MET A 20 -1.76 4.44 -2.53
CA MET A 20 -1.04 3.31 -3.12
C MET A 20 -0.20 3.74 -4.31
N GLN A 21 -0.79 4.54 -5.21
CA GLN A 21 -0.09 5.03 -6.39
C GLN A 21 1.14 5.86 -6.02
N GLN A 22 1.01 6.76 -5.04
CA GLN A 22 2.12 7.57 -4.57
C GLN A 22 3.22 6.72 -3.91
N SER A 23 2.82 5.74 -3.11
CA SER A 23 3.73 4.80 -2.43
C SER A 23 4.51 3.94 -3.42
N GLU A 24 3.85 3.41 -4.45
CA GLU A 24 4.49 2.64 -5.51
C GLU A 24 5.48 3.49 -6.30
N THR A 25 5.13 4.73 -6.64
CA THR A 25 6.05 5.66 -7.29
C THR A 25 7.29 5.89 -6.43
N LYS A 26 7.12 6.12 -5.11
CA LYS A 26 8.24 6.28 -4.17
C LYS A 26 9.16 5.05 -4.13
N LEU A 27 8.58 3.84 -4.13
CA LEU A 27 9.36 2.59 -4.14
C LEU A 27 10.10 2.33 -5.45
N SER A 28 9.54 2.78 -6.57
CA SER A 28 10.11 2.54 -7.90
C SER A 28 11.31 3.43 -8.24
N MET A 29 11.52 4.53 -7.52
CA MET A 29 12.59 5.48 -7.80
C MET A 29 13.97 4.82 -7.62
N PRO A 30 14.77 4.66 -8.69
CA PRO A 30 16.11 4.11 -8.57
C PRO A 30 17.00 5.09 -7.81
N GLN A 31 17.84 4.57 -6.93
CA GLN A 31 18.87 5.38 -6.29
C GLN A 31 20.09 5.46 -7.21
N VAL A 32 20.61 6.67 -7.41
CA VAL A 32 21.83 6.92 -8.18
C VAL A 32 22.98 6.11 -7.56
N ALA A 33 23.72 5.38 -8.40
CA ALA A 33 24.59 4.25 -8.02
C ALA A 33 25.84 4.59 -7.18
N ILE A 34 26.04 5.86 -6.81
CA ILE A 34 27.20 6.33 -6.05
C ILE A 34 26.76 6.41 -4.58
N ALA A 35 26.65 5.25 -3.93
CA ALA A 35 25.96 5.15 -2.65
C ALA A 35 26.84 5.57 -1.46
N GLU A 36 26.72 6.83 -1.04
CA GLU A 36 27.12 7.28 0.29
C GLU A 36 26.20 6.69 1.36
N TYR A 37 26.76 6.29 2.50
CA TYR A 37 26.01 5.71 3.63
C TYR A 37 24.83 6.60 4.06
N GLU A 38 25.02 7.92 4.03
CA GLU A 38 24.00 8.92 4.36
C GLU A 38 22.76 8.85 3.43
N ILE A 39 22.95 8.58 2.14
CA ILE A 39 21.84 8.41 1.19
C ILE A 39 21.06 7.14 1.52
N MET A 40 21.76 6.05 1.87
CA MET A 40 21.10 4.81 2.29
C MET A 40 20.32 5.01 3.59
N GLU A 41 20.87 5.73 4.57
CA GLU A 41 20.16 6.08 5.81
C GLU A 41 18.90 6.90 5.54
N GLN A 42 19.02 7.93 4.69
CA GLN A 42 17.89 8.78 4.33
C GLN A 42 16.76 7.96 3.70
N ARG A 43 17.11 7.04 2.81
CA ARG A 43 16.14 6.17 2.15
C ARG A 43 15.50 5.16 3.09
N LEU A 44 16.28 4.64 4.04
CA LEU A 44 15.72 3.79 5.09
C LEU A 44 14.71 4.55 5.96
N ARG A 45 14.99 5.81 6.32
CA ARG A 45 14.04 6.66 7.04
C ARG A 45 12.74 6.86 6.26
N GLU A 46 12.84 7.12 4.96
CA GLU A 46 11.67 7.26 4.09
C GLU A 46 10.83 5.99 4.00
N PHE A 47 11.47 4.82 3.86
CA PHE A 47 10.74 3.55 3.83
C PHE A 47 10.10 3.22 5.18
N LYS A 48 10.77 3.50 6.31
CA LYS A 48 10.18 3.34 7.66
C LYS A 48 8.98 4.26 7.86
N ALA A 49 9.06 5.51 7.41
CA ALA A 49 7.91 6.42 7.42
C ALA A 49 6.75 5.90 6.55
N LEU A 50 7.08 5.32 5.39
CA LEU A 50 6.09 4.69 4.52
C LEU A 50 5.43 3.46 5.18
N GLN A 51 6.19 2.66 5.93
CA GLN A 51 5.65 1.53 6.69
C GLN A 51 4.67 2.00 7.78
N SER A 52 4.99 3.07 8.50
CA SER A 52 4.07 3.67 9.47
C SER A 52 2.79 4.16 8.79
N SER A 53 2.91 4.86 7.66
CA SER A 53 1.74 5.32 6.90
C SER A 53 0.90 4.16 6.36
N LEU A 54 1.53 3.04 5.99
CA LEU A 54 0.83 1.82 5.59
C LEU A 54 -0.03 1.27 6.75
N GLN A 55 0.48 1.28 7.98
CA GLN A 55 -0.32 0.86 9.14
C GLN A 55 -1.54 1.78 9.38
N GLU A 56 -1.42 3.08 9.12
CA GLU A 56 -2.52 4.03 9.22
C GLU A 56 -3.62 3.75 8.19
N GLN A 57 -3.23 3.47 6.94
CA GLN A 57 -4.18 3.19 5.85
C GLN A 57 -4.86 1.81 5.97
N GLN A 58 -4.32 0.88 6.78
CA GLN A 58 -4.91 -0.45 7.01
C GLN A 58 -6.36 -0.38 7.51
N LYS A 59 -6.71 0.64 8.30
CA LYS A 59 -8.08 0.82 8.80
C LYS A 59 -9.07 1.07 7.65
N GLY A 60 -8.68 1.88 6.66
CA GLY A 60 -9.49 2.15 5.48
C GLY A 60 -9.70 0.89 4.64
N LEU A 61 -8.67 0.06 4.47
CA LEU A 61 -8.82 -1.23 3.78
C LEU A 61 -9.76 -2.19 4.51
N ASN A 62 -9.66 -2.28 5.83
CA ASN A 62 -10.56 -3.10 6.62
C ASN A 62 -12.01 -2.63 6.44
N TYR A 63 -12.25 -1.32 6.49
CA TYR A 63 -13.56 -0.74 6.23
C TYR A 63 -14.10 -1.09 4.83
N LEU A 64 -13.29 -0.95 3.77
CA LEU A 64 -13.67 -1.30 2.41
C LEU A 64 -14.03 -2.79 2.30
N SER A 65 -13.20 -3.67 2.89
CA SER A 65 -13.41 -5.12 2.88
C SER A 65 -14.66 -5.55 3.65
N THR A 66 -15.04 -4.86 4.72
CA THR A 66 -16.31 -5.18 5.43
C THR A 66 -17.50 -4.61 4.68
N THR A 67 -17.41 -3.38 4.18
CA THR A 67 -18.53 -2.69 3.52
C THR A 67 -18.90 -3.34 2.19
N VAL A 68 -17.90 -3.84 1.44
CA VAL A 68 -18.15 -4.52 0.17
C VAL A 68 -18.99 -5.77 0.32
N GLU A 69 -18.86 -6.51 1.43
CA GLU A 69 -19.65 -7.70 1.69
C GLU A 69 -21.14 -7.38 1.85
N ASP A 70 -21.45 -6.30 2.58
CA ASP A 70 -22.81 -5.83 2.78
C ASP A 70 -23.42 -5.29 1.48
N LEU A 71 -22.66 -4.46 0.74
CA LEU A 71 -23.10 -3.94 -0.55
C LEU A 71 -23.36 -5.06 -1.56
N SER A 72 -22.46 -6.04 -1.62
CA SER A 72 -22.57 -7.15 -2.57
C SER A 72 -23.75 -8.06 -2.25
N ARG A 73 -24.13 -8.19 -0.98
CA ARG A 73 -25.30 -8.97 -0.57
C ARG A 73 -26.62 -8.30 -0.95
N LYS A 74 -26.65 -6.96 -0.93
CA LYS A 74 -27.86 -6.15 -1.21
C LYS A 74 -28.03 -5.83 -2.70
N ALA A 75 -26.97 -5.94 -3.48
CA ALA A 75 -26.96 -5.68 -4.91
C ALA A 75 -27.39 -6.90 -5.74
N PRO A 76 -27.86 -6.70 -6.99
CA PRO A 76 -27.98 -7.79 -7.96
C PRO A 76 -26.65 -8.54 -8.12
N ALA A 77 -26.71 -9.83 -8.43
CA ALA A 77 -25.54 -10.73 -8.43
C ALA A 77 -24.34 -10.18 -9.24
N GLU A 78 -24.59 -9.69 -10.45
CA GLU A 78 -23.56 -9.12 -11.32
C GLU A 78 -22.89 -7.88 -10.71
N VAL A 79 -23.70 -6.99 -10.13
CA VAL A 79 -23.22 -5.76 -9.48
C VAL A 79 -22.44 -6.09 -8.20
N GLY A 80 -22.96 -7.01 -7.38
CA GLY A 80 -22.27 -7.47 -6.18
C GLY A 80 -20.94 -8.15 -6.50
N GLN A 81 -20.87 -8.95 -7.56
CA GLN A 81 -19.62 -9.53 -8.02
C GLN A 81 -18.62 -8.45 -8.46
N SER A 82 -19.08 -7.42 -9.18
CA SER A 82 -18.23 -6.30 -9.58
C SER A 82 -17.60 -5.59 -8.38
N TYR A 83 -18.37 -5.33 -7.32
CA TYR A 83 -17.84 -4.69 -6.11
C TYR A 83 -16.79 -5.57 -5.41
N ARG A 84 -17.04 -6.88 -5.29
CA ARG A 84 -16.05 -7.83 -4.72
C ARG A 84 -14.75 -7.80 -5.50
N SER A 85 -14.83 -7.91 -6.82
CA SER A 85 -13.65 -7.93 -7.69
C SER A 85 -12.86 -6.62 -7.61
N GLU A 86 -13.51 -5.47 -7.52
CA GLU A 86 -12.83 -4.18 -7.33
C GLU A 86 -12.01 -4.16 -6.04
N VAL A 87 -12.60 -4.57 -4.91
CA VAL A 87 -11.90 -4.61 -3.62
C VAL A 87 -10.80 -5.67 -3.59
N GLU A 88 -11.01 -6.83 -4.21
CA GLU A 88 -9.98 -7.87 -4.32
C GLU A 88 -8.72 -7.37 -5.04
N VAL A 89 -8.88 -6.60 -6.11
CA VAL A 89 -7.75 -5.97 -6.82
C VAL A 89 -6.97 -5.03 -5.90
N VAL A 90 -7.68 -4.21 -5.12
CA VAL A 90 -7.07 -3.27 -4.18
C VAL A 90 -6.33 -4.02 -3.06
N LEU A 91 -6.92 -5.08 -2.50
CA LEU A 91 -6.28 -5.93 -1.49
C LEU A 91 -5.04 -6.66 -2.04
N GLY A 92 -5.10 -7.14 -3.29
CA GLY A 92 -3.96 -7.75 -3.95
C GLY A 92 -2.80 -6.76 -4.13
N ARG A 93 -3.10 -5.56 -4.62
CA ARG A 93 -2.13 -4.46 -4.78
C ARG A 93 -1.52 -4.05 -3.44
N TRP A 94 -2.33 -3.96 -2.38
CA TRP A 94 -1.85 -3.71 -1.01
C TRP A 94 -0.86 -4.74 -0.50
N LYS A 95 -1.18 -6.03 -0.65
CA LYS A 95 -0.31 -7.13 -0.20
C LYS A 95 1.03 -7.08 -0.91
N LYS A 96 1.02 -6.84 -2.22
CA LYS A 96 2.23 -6.68 -3.03
C LYS A 96 3.07 -5.49 -2.54
N LEU A 97 2.45 -4.32 -2.39
CA LEU A 97 3.12 -3.11 -1.92
C LEU A 97 3.76 -3.31 -0.53
N SER A 98 3.00 -3.89 0.40
CA SER A 98 3.48 -4.21 1.76
C SER A 98 4.71 -5.12 1.74
N ALA A 99 4.66 -6.19 0.94
CA ALA A 99 5.76 -7.14 0.81
C ALA A 99 7.02 -6.49 0.20
N GLN A 100 6.85 -5.71 -0.88
CA GLN A 100 7.95 -5.01 -1.55
C GLN A 100 8.61 -3.99 -0.62
N LEU A 101 7.83 -3.24 0.14
CA LEU A 101 8.35 -2.27 1.10
C LEU A 101 9.18 -2.95 2.20
N ALA A 102 8.69 -4.06 2.76
CA ALA A 102 9.43 -4.84 3.76
C ALA A 102 10.76 -5.39 3.20
N GLU A 103 10.72 -5.95 1.99
CA GLU A 103 11.91 -6.47 1.30
C GLU A 103 12.94 -5.37 1.02
N HIS A 104 12.49 -4.18 0.61
CA HIS A 104 13.36 -3.04 0.34
C HIS A 104 14.05 -2.53 1.62
N CYS A 105 13.31 -2.41 2.74
CA CYS A 105 13.89 -2.07 4.04
C CYS A 105 14.99 -3.06 4.43
N GLN A 106 14.69 -4.36 4.40
CA GLN A 106 15.63 -5.41 4.79
C GLN A 106 16.90 -5.38 3.93
N LYS A 107 16.76 -5.32 2.60
CA LYS A 107 17.91 -5.28 1.68
C LYS A 107 18.79 -4.06 1.90
N LEU A 108 18.20 -2.91 2.24
CA LEU A 108 18.94 -1.68 2.50
C LEU A 108 19.70 -1.76 3.83
N GLU A 109 19.05 -2.23 4.89
CA GLU A 109 19.68 -2.45 6.21
C GLU A 109 20.84 -3.46 6.13
N GLU A 110 20.68 -4.56 5.38
CA GLU A 110 21.74 -5.54 5.15
C GLU A 110 22.95 -4.94 4.42
N ARG A 111 22.71 -4.11 3.40
CA ARG A 111 23.79 -3.41 2.66
C ARG A 111 24.54 -2.43 3.55
N MET A 112 23.80 -1.62 4.32
CA MET A 112 24.37 -0.66 5.25
C MET A 112 25.21 -1.34 6.33
N THR A 113 24.71 -2.44 6.90
CA THR A 113 25.44 -3.24 7.90
C THR A 113 26.75 -3.79 7.32
N LYS A 114 26.75 -4.23 6.06
CA LYS A 114 27.98 -4.69 5.39
C LYS A 114 28.97 -3.53 5.21
N LEU A 115 28.53 -2.37 4.72
CA LEU A 115 29.40 -1.20 4.54
C LEU A 115 30.08 -0.78 5.86
N GLN A 116 29.34 -0.76 6.97
CA GLN A 116 29.90 -0.44 8.29
C GLN A 116 30.96 -1.44 8.79
N ARG A 117 30.94 -2.69 8.32
CA ARG A 117 31.95 -3.70 8.70
C ARG A 117 33.23 -3.61 7.87
N PHE A 118 33.18 -2.95 6.71
CA PHE A 118 34.33 -2.77 5.81
C PHE A 118 34.95 -1.37 5.89
N GLN A 119 34.38 -0.48 6.70
CA GLN A 119 34.98 0.78 7.16
C GLN A 119 35.69 0.56 8.50
#